data_AF-E9IG11-F1
#
_entry.id   AF-E9IG11-F1
#
_cell.length_a   1.000
_cell.length_b   1.000
_cell.length_c   1.000
_cell.angle_alpha   90.00
_cell.angle_beta   90.00
_cell.angle_gamma   90.00
#
_symmetry.space_group_name_H-M   'P 1'
#
loop_
_entity.id
_entity.type
_entity.pdbx_description
1 polymer ?
#
loop_
_entity_poly.entity_id
_entity_poly.type
_entity_poly.pdbx_seq_one_letter_code
_entity_poly.pdbx_strand_id
1 'polypeptide(L)' 'MLSKITTPMHVYYSENDWLANVKDVEKLTSEVSNLASKTLIGDKKFNHLDFLWAKNVKKYLYDPMLNQMNKKRQ' A
#
# COMPACT_ATOMS: atom_id res chain seq x y z
N MET A 1 16.88 5.44 -10.16
CA MET A 1 15.74 5.05 -11.02
C MET A 1 15.00 3.91 -10.32
N LEU A 2 13.69 4.04 -10.15
CA LEU A 2 12.86 3.06 -9.41
C LEU A 2 12.87 1.67 -10.06
N SER A 3 13.21 1.60 -11.36
CA SER A 3 13.42 0.37 -12.12
C SER A 3 14.47 -0.58 -11.55
N LYS A 4 15.39 -0.11 -10.69
CA LYS A 4 16.43 -0.94 -10.04
C LYS A 4 15.91 -1.72 -8.84
N ILE A 5 14.68 -1.48 -8.39
CA ILE A 5 14.06 -2.21 -7.27
C ILE A 5 13.64 -3.59 -7.77
N THR A 6 14.41 -4.61 -7.40
CA THR A 6 14.15 -6.01 -7.81
C THR A 6 13.34 -6.79 -6.78
N THR A 7 13.12 -6.26 -5.58
CA THR A 7 12.31 -6.91 -4.54
C THR A 7 10.82 -6.79 -4.87
N PRO A 8 10.02 -7.87 -4.75
CA PRO A 8 8.57 -7.79 -4.93
C PRO A 8 7.93 -6.77 -3.99
N MET A 9 7.24 -5.79 -4.56
CA MET A 9 6.66 -4.68 -3.81
C MET A 9 5.14 -4.78 -3.74
N HIS A 10 4.60 -4.69 -2.53
CA HIS A 10 3.17 -4.63 -2.27
C HIS A 10 2.84 -3.25 -1.70
N VAL A 11 2.02 -2.47 -2.41
CA VAL A 11 1.73 -1.07 -2.08
C VAL A 11 0.31 -0.94 -1.53
N TYR A 12 0.17 -0.29 -0.38
CA TYR A 12 -1.11 0.10 0.21
C TYR A 12 -1.19 1.62 0.25
N TYR A 13 -2.30 2.20 -0.20
CA TYR A 13 -2.49 3.64 -0.30
C TYR A 13 -3.96 4.00 -0.11
N SER A 14 -4.28 5.26 0.15
CA SER A 14 -5.66 5.72 0.38
C SER A 14 -5.97 7.01 -0.37
N GLU A 15 -7.25 7.25 -0.62
CA GLU A 15 -7.73 8.39 -1.41
C GLU A 15 -7.54 9.73 -0.68
N ASN A 16 -7.65 9.73 0.66
CA ASN A 16 -7.56 10.93 1.50
C ASN A 16 -6.16 11.13 2.12
N ASP A 17 -5.12 10.49 1.56
CA ASP A 17 -3.75 10.76 1.94
C ASP A 17 -3.22 12.01 1.21
N TRP A 18 -2.98 13.08 1.96
CA TRP A 18 -2.46 14.34 1.41
C TRP A 18 -0.95 14.32 1.17
N LEU A 19 -0.21 13.45 1.86
CA LEU A 19 1.25 13.35 1.75
C LEU A 19 1.66 12.36 0.66
N ALA A 20 0.97 11.23 0.58
CA ALA A 20 1.15 10.21 -0.45
C ALA A 20 -0.12 10.13 -1.32
N ASN A 21 -0.41 11.21 -2.05
CA ASN A 21 -1.62 11.29 -2.86
C ASN A 21 -1.64 10.22 -3.96
N VAL A 22 -2.85 9.91 -4.43
CA VAL A 22 -3.09 8.88 -5.44
C VAL A 22 -2.24 9.07 -6.69
N LYS A 23 -2.09 10.30 -7.21
CA LYS A 23 -1.34 10.55 -8.46
C LYS A 23 0.15 10.19 -8.32
N ASP A 24 0.75 10.53 -7.19
CA ASP A 24 2.15 10.24 -6.93
C ASP A 24 2.37 8.74 -6.68
N VAL A 25 1.43 8.07 -6.01
CA VAL A 25 1.47 6.60 -5.87
C VAL A 25 1.31 5.91 -7.22
N GLU A 26 0.38 6.36 -8.07
CA GLU A 26 0.20 5.84 -9.43
C GLU A 26 1.51 5.96 -10.22
N LYS A 27 2.13 7.16 -10.21
CA LYS A 27 3.42 7.39 -10.87
C LYS A 27 4.50 6.47 -10.32
N LEU A 28 4.67 6.38 -9.01
CA LEU A 28 5.65 5.49 -8.37
C LEU A 28 5.45 4.03 -8.83
N THR A 29 4.21 3.54 -8.80
CA THR A 29 3.92 2.16 -9.20
C THR A 29 4.11 1.89 -10.68
N SER A 30 4.04 2.91 -11.55
CA SER A 30 4.37 2.78 -12.98
C SER A 30 5.87 2.69 -13.27
N GLU A 31 6.71 3.21 -12.36
CA GLU A 31 8.17 3.27 -12.54
C GLU A 31 8.92 2.09 -11.88
N VAL A 32 8.25 1.31 -11.03
CA VAL A 32 8.84 0.15 -10.33
C VAL A 32 8.68 -1.11 -11.18
N SER A 33 9.78 -1.85 -11.36
CA SER A 33 9.82 -3.04 -12.22
C SER A 33 9.23 -4.31 -11.58
N ASN A 34 9.26 -4.42 -10.24
CA ASN A 34 8.74 -5.59 -9.52
C ASN A 34 7.55 -5.26 -8.60
N LEU A 35 6.49 -4.69 -9.19
CA LEU A 35 5.23 -4.45 -8.47
C LEU A 35 4.43 -5.76 -8.36
N ALA A 36 4.29 -6.29 -7.15
CA ALA A 36 3.56 -7.52 -6.87
C ALA A 36 2.06 -7.28 -6.60
N SER A 37 1.71 -6.19 -5.91
CA SER A 37 0.33 -5.73 -5.81
C SER A 37 0.24 -4.25 -5.48
N LYS A 38 -0.92 -3.66 -5.79
CA LYS A 38 -1.31 -2.32 -5.35
C LYS A 38 -2.75 -2.37 -4.85
N THR A 39 -2.97 -1.88 -3.62
CA THR A 39 -4.25 -2.00 -2.92
C THR A 39 -4.69 -0.64 -2.39
N LEU A 40 -5.83 -0.14 -2.89
CA LEU A 40 -6.47 1.05 -2.35
C LEU A 40 -7.27 0.68 -1.10
N ILE A 41 -7.04 1.38 0.00
CA ILE A 41 -7.83 1.23 1.23
C ILE A 41 -9.27 1.70 0.95
N GLY A 42 -10.24 0.83 1.21
CA GLY A 42 -11.65 1.09 0.87
C GLY A 42 -12.34 2.16 1.71
N ASP A 43 -11.76 2.57 2.84
CA ASP A 43 -12.29 3.68 3.63
C ASP A 43 -11.82 5.03 3.06
N LYS A 44 -12.75 5.79 2.48
CA LYS A 44 -12.47 7.09 1.85
C LYS A 44 -11.97 8.16 2.82
N LYS A 45 -12.14 7.98 4.14
CA LYS A 45 -11.63 8.94 5.13
C LYS A 45 -10.21 8.62 5.57
N PHE A 46 -9.72 7.42 5.26
CA PHE A 46 -8.40 6.92 5.64
C PHE A 46 -7.32 7.82 5.04
N ASN A 47 -6.54 8.47 5.88
CA ASN A 47 -5.48 9.41 5.53
C ASN A 47 -4.09 8.85 5.91
N HIS A 48 -3.07 9.69 5.80
CA HIS A 48 -1.68 9.31 6.06
C HIS A 48 -1.42 8.74 7.47
N LEU A 49 -2.03 9.33 8.50
CA LEU A 49 -1.82 8.92 9.89
C LEU A 49 -2.60 7.65 10.23
N ASP A 50 -3.63 7.34 9.47
CA ASP A 50 -4.48 6.18 9.73
C ASP A 50 -3.75 4.85 9.50
N PHE A 51 -2.71 4.83 8.66
CA PHE A 51 -1.80 3.68 8.48
C PHE A 51 -1.08 3.27 9.78
N LEU A 52 -0.99 4.18 10.76
CA LEU A 52 -0.32 4.00 12.04
C LEU A 52 -1.30 3.98 13.22
N TRP A 53 -2.30 4.85 13.21
CA TRP A 53 -3.10 5.17 14.42
C TRP A 53 -4.60 4.96 14.29
N ALA A 54 -5.12 4.55 13.12
CA ALA A 54 -6.55 4.34 13.00
C ALA A 54 -7.02 3.20 13.90
N LYS A 55 -8.13 3.41 14.61
CA LYS A 55 -8.75 2.37 15.45
C LYS A 55 -9.08 1.09 14.68
N ASN A 56 -9.33 1.23 13.38
CA ASN A 56 -9.70 0.16 12.46
C ASN A 56 -8.54 -0.28 11.54
N VAL A 57 -7.30 0.21 11.74
CA VAL A 57 -6.14 -0.10 10.88
C VAL A 57 -5.91 -1.60 10.69
N LYS A 58 -6.14 -2.39 11.76
CA LYS A 58 -5.97 -3.84 11.71
C LYS A 58 -6.88 -4.49 10.64
N LYS A 59 -8.14 -4.05 10.58
CA LYS A 59 -9.14 -4.55 9.62
C LYS A 59 -8.80 -4.13 8.20
N TYR A 60 -8.44 -2.87 7.99
CA TYR A 60 -8.28 -2.32 6.64
C TYR A 60 -6.91 -2.61 6.02
N LEU A 61 -5.86 -2.78 6.83
CA LEU A 61 -4.48 -2.88 6.36
C LEU A 61 -3.75 -4.11 6.92
N TYR A 62 -3.64 -4.26 8.24
CA TYR A 62 -2.72 -5.25 8.81
C TYR A 62 -3.15 -6.70 8.57
N ASP A 63 -4.42 -7.03 8.75
CA ASP A 63 -4.90 -8.40 8.52
C ASP A 63 -4.74 -8.82 7.04
N PRO A 64 -5.14 -8.01 6.04
CA PRO A 64 -4.83 -8.28 4.63
C PRO A 64 -3.33 -8.43 4.35
N MET A 65 -2.50 -7.55 4.91
CA MET A 65 -1.04 -7.57 4.73
C MET A 65 -0.41 -8.84 5.29
N LEU A 66 -0.75 -9.21 6.52
CA LEU A 66 -0.23 -10.42 7.17
C LEU A 66 -0.68 -11.68 6.41
N ASN A 67 -1.92 -11.73 5.95
CA ASN A 67 -2.41 -12.83 5.12
C ASN A 67 -1.62 -12.95 3.81
N GLN A 68 -1.29 -11.83 3.18
CA GLN A 68 -0.45 -11.81 1.98
C GLN A 68 0.97 -12.28 2.26
N MET A 69 1.58 -11.85 3.37
CA MET A 69 2.92 -12.32 3.79
C MET A 69 2.95 -13.82 4.06
N ASN A 70 1.91 -14.36 4.70
CA ASN A 70 1.82 -15.78 5.01
C ASN A 70 1.64 -16.64 3.75
N LYS A 71 0.87 -16.18 2.76
CA LYS A 71 0.73 -16.87 1.45
C LYS A 71 2.06 -17.03 0.70
N LYS A 72 3.02 -16.12 0.91
CA LYS A 72 4.35 -16.16 0.28
C LYS A 72 5.36 -17.04 1.04
N ARG A 73 5.07 -17.43 2.29
CA ARG A 73 5.94 -18.31 3.11
C ARG A 73 5.68 -19.79 2.90
N GLN A 74 4.55 -20.15 2.29
CA GLN A 74 4.22 -21.51 1.85
C GLN A 74 4.73 -21.71 0.42
#